data_AF-A0A432VPC7-F1
#
_entry.id   AF-A0A432VPC7-F1
#
_cell.length_a   1.000
_cell.length_b   1.000
_cell.length_c   1.000
_cell.angle_alpha   90.00
_cell.angle_beta   90.00
_cell.angle_gamma   90.00
#
_symmetry.space_group_name_H-M   'P 1'
#
loop_
_entity.id
_entity.type
_entity.pdbx_description
1 polymer ?
#
loop_
_entity_poly.entity_id
_entity_poly.type
_entity_poly.pdbx_seq_one_letter_code
_entity_poly.pdbx_strand_id
1 'polypeptide(L)'
;MATETALITKGRALLLALSIGLTACTGVITLSEEEPYSKMIGQCYEVQQPMYIRENICWELGGLILTPGSSKDCFKATVYEVEMKSRLVIVDVRRKGWGSAGFCPQAVVSLEGVDIPSREIFIPLCLSAVQISWLEDPLWQRGDEIRLKKEYVLPCEFSD
;
A
#
# COMPACT_ATOMS: atom_id res chain seq x y z
N MET A 1 37.78 -48.82 17.14
CA MET A 1 36.34 -48.86 17.48
C MET A 1 35.83 -47.44 17.50
N ALA A 2 34.69 -47.22 16.85
CA ALA A 2 34.04 -45.95 16.53
C ALA A 2 33.84 -45.05 17.77
N THR A 3 34.09 -43.74 17.72
CA THR A 3 33.34 -42.64 17.07
C THR A 3 31.93 -42.43 17.65
N GLU A 4 31.81 -41.64 18.71
CA GLU A 4 30.54 -41.02 19.12
C GLU A 4 30.81 -39.62 19.69
N THR A 5 30.96 -38.61 18.83
CA THR A 5 30.92 -37.20 19.25
C THR A 5 30.41 -36.34 18.11
N ALA A 6 29.18 -36.57 17.65
CA ALA A 6 28.54 -35.69 16.67
C ALA A 6 27.02 -35.90 16.60
N LEU A 7 26.25 -35.61 17.65
CA LEU A 7 24.79 -35.62 17.50
C LEU A 7 24.01 -34.66 18.42
N ILE A 8 24.53 -33.48 18.75
CA ILE A 8 23.73 -32.47 19.47
C ILE A 8 24.00 -31.05 18.92
N THR A 9 23.86 -30.86 17.61
CA THR A 9 23.97 -29.49 17.03
C THR A 9 23.14 -29.25 15.78
N LYS A 10 22.30 -30.20 15.35
CA LYS A 10 21.44 -30.02 14.15
C LYS A 10 19.99 -29.67 14.47
N GLY A 11 19.53 -29.84 15.71
CA GLY A 11 18.13 -29.57 16.10
C GLY A 11 17.80 -28.09 16.40
N ARG A 12 18.80 -27.24 16.69
CA ARG A 12 18.59 -25.83 17.04
C ARG A 12 18.61 -24.87 15.84
N ALA A 13 19.20 -25.26 14.71
CA ALA A 13 19.29 -24.40 13.53
C ALA A 13 18.01 -24.39 12.68
N LEU A 14 17.19 -25.44 12.73
CA LEU A 14 16.02 -25.58 11.86
C LEU A 14 14.78 -24.80 12.35
N LEU A 15 14.74 -24.41 13.63
CA LEU A 15 13.62 -23.63 14.20
C LEU A 15 13.78 -22.11 14.05
N LEU A 16 14.98 -21.62 13.72
CA LEU A 16 15.25 -20.19 13.55
C LEU A 16 14.98 -19.66 12.14
N ALA A 17 14.77 -20.53 11.15
CA ALA A 17 14.45 -20.13 9.78
C ALA A 17 12.94 -19.91 9.56
N LEU A 18 12.07 -20.42 10.43
CA LEU A 18 10.61 -20.37 10.24
C LEU A 18 9.98 -19.04 10.67
N SER A 19 10.65 -18.25 11.50
CA SER A 19 10.12 -16.99 12.06
C SER A 19 10.41 -15.76 11.22
N ILE A 20 11.36 -15.82 10.29
CA ILE A 20 11.76 -14.68 9.45
C ILE A 20 10.81 -14.49 8.25
N GLY A 21 10.19 -15.58 7.77
CA GLY A 21 9.25 -15.54 6.64
C GLY A 21 7.87 -14.95 6.95
N LEU A 22 7.53 -14.71 8.23
CA LEU A 22 6.20 -14.29 8.65
C LEU A 22 5.99 -12.77 8.62
N THR A 23 7.06 -11.98 8.51
CA THR A 23 7.00 -10.50 8.61
C THR A 23 7.67 -9.75 7.46
N ALA A 24 8.22 -10.46 6.48
CA ALA A 24 8.86 -9.86 5.30
C ALA A 24 7.85 -9.63 4.15
N CYS A 25 8.12 -8.64 3.30
CA CYS A 25 7.42 -8.52 2.02
C CYS A 25 7.71 -9.78 1.21
N THR A 26 6.69 -10.59 0.95
CA THR A 26 6.84 -11.87 0.25
C THR A 26 6.68 -11.73 -1.27
N GLY A 27 6.22 -10.58 -1.75
CA GLY A 27 6.17 -10.27 -3.17
C GLY A 27 5.38 -9.01 -3.49
N VAL A 28 5.68 -8.43 -4.65
CA VAL A 28 4.91 -7.35 -5.26
C VAL A 28 4.43 -7.85 -6.61
N ILE A 29 3.12 -7.74 -6.86
CA ILE A 29 2.49 -8.09 -8.13
C ILE A 29 1.86 -6.82 -8.67
N THR A 30 2.22 -6.44 -9.89
CA THR A 30 1.54 -5.36 -10.61
C THR A 30 0.22 -5.87 -11.16
N LEU A 31 -0.85 -5.12 -10.93
CA LEU A 31 -2.19 -5.41 -11.41
C LEU A 31 -2.62 -4.48 -12.57
N SER A 32 -1.83 -3.46 -12.87
CA SER A 32 -2.17 -2.37 -13.81
C SER A 32 -2.55 -2.80 -15.22
N GLU A 33 -2.06 -3.94 -15.69
CA GLU A 33 -2.39 -4.44 -17.04
C GLU A 33 -3.62 -5.36 -17.04
N GLU A 34 -4.15 -5.70 -15.86
CA GLU A 34 -5.31 -6.56 -15.72
C GLU A 34 -6.59 -5.72 -15.74
N GLU A 35 -7.62 -6.23 -16.43
CA GLU A 35 -8.97 -5.68 -16.29
C GLU A 35 -9.56 -6.04 -14.91
N PRO A 36 -10.26 -5.13 -14.23
CA PRO A 36 -10.65 -3.78 -14.68
C PRO A 36 -9.63 -2.65 -14.33
N TYR A 37 -8.47 -2.97 -13.76
CA TYR A 37 -7.53 -1.99 -13.18
C TYR A 37 -6.82 -1.14 -14.21
N SER A 38 -6.56 -1.68 -15.40
CA SER A 38 -6.06 -0.97 -16.58
C SER A 38 -6.80 0.35 -16.84
N LYS A 39 -8.13 0.38 -16.61
CA LYS A 39 -8.97 1.57 -16.81
C LYS A 39 -8.69 2.69 -15.82
N MET A 40 -8.12 2.37 -14.65
CA MET A 40 -7.78 3.36 -13.63
C MET A 40 -6.47 4.08 -13.92
N ILE A 41 -5.57 3.43 -14.68
CA ILE A 41 -4.25 3.99 -14.96
C ILE A 41 -4.41 5.23 -15.84
N GLY A 42 -3.79 6.33 -15.41
CA GLY A 42 -3.90 7.64 -16.04
C GLY A 42 -5.16 8.43 -15.66
N GLN A 43 -6.08 7.86 -14.86
CA GLN A 43 -7.24 8.62 -14.40
C GLN A 43 -6.83 9.70 -13.40
N CYS A 44 -7.37 10.90 -13.62
CA CYS A 44 -7.19 12.08 -12.78
C CYS A 44 -8.28 12.14 -11.71
N TYR A 45 -7.89 12.48 -10.49
CA TYR A 45 -8.77 12.73 -9.36
C TYR A 45 -8.41 14.04 -8.64
N GLU A 46 -9.41 14.74 -8.15
CA GLU A 46 -9.25 15.85 -7.22
C GLU A 46 -9.46 15.37 -5.78
N VAL A 47 -8.55 15.76 -4.90
CA VAL A 47 -8.64 15.53 -3.46
C VAL A 47 -9.79 16.36 -2.86
N GLN A 48 -10.65 15.73 -2.05
CA GLN A 48 -11.88 16.36 -1.51
C GLN A 48 -11.75 16.90 -0.08
N GLN A 49 -10.61 16.68 0.58
CA GLN A 49 -10.34 17.19 1.92
C GLN A 49 -8.82 17.30 2.12
N PRO A 50 -8.32 18.05 3.11
CA PRO A 50 -6.89 18.06 3.42
C PRO A 50 -6.35 16.65 3.65
N MET A 51 -5.20 16.35 3.04
CA MET A 51 -4.52 15.06 3.11
C MET A 51 -3.06 15.26 3.53
N TYR A 52 -2.41 14.16 3.92
CA TYR A 52 -1.00 14.16 4.30
C TYR A 52 -0.27 13.03 3.58
N ILE A 53 0.90 13.32 3.04
CA ILE A 53 1.87 12.30 2.65
C ILE A 53 2.70 12.00 3.88
N ARG A 54 2.64 10.76 4.37
CA ARG A 54 3.27 10.37 5.63
C ARG A 54 4.21 9.19 5.46
N GLU A 55 5.27 9.18 6.26
CA GLU A 55 6.04 7.98 6.49
C GLU A 55 5.24 7.02 7.36
N ASN A 56 5.18 5.77 6.96
CA ASN A 56 4.51 4.73 7.71
C ASN A 56 5.53 3.75 8.33
N ILE A 57 5.13 3.12 9.42
CA ILE A 57 5.87 2.03 10.08
C ILE A 57 5.11 0.71 10.00
N CYS A 58 3.86 0.75 9.54
CA CYS A 58 3.06 -0.45 9.31
C CYS A 58 3.54 -1.10 8.03
N TRP A 59 4.37 -2.12 8.21
CA TRP A 59 4.92 -2.96 7.16
C TRP A 59 3.94 -3.24 6.00
N GLU A 60 2.67 -3.55 6.28
CA GLU A 60 1.64 -3.79 5.26
C GLU A 60 1.39 -2.63 4.26
N LEU A 61 1.75 -1.40 4.63
CA LEU A 61 1.42 -0.16 3.90
C LEU A 61 2.52 0.34 2.96
N GLY A 62 3.65 -0.35 2.81
CA GLY A 62 4.62 0.01 1.76
C GLY A 62 5.33 1.36 1.99
N GLY A 63 5.36 2.25 0.99
CA GLY A 63 6.19 3.46 0.98
C GLY A 63 5.54 4.68 1.63
N LEU A 64 5.54 5.84 0.96
CA LEU A 64 4.82 7.01 1.48
C LEU A 64 3.32 6.81 1.33
N ILE A 65 2.54 7.15 2.34
CA ILE A 65 1.08 6.97 2.32
C ILE A 65 0.37 8.31 2.26
N LEU A 66 -0.56 8.44 1.31
CA LEU A 66 -1.50 9.56 1.25
C LEU A 66 -2.74 9.24 2.10
N THR A 67 -3.03 10.05 3.12
CA THR A 67 -4.11 9.77 4.08
C THR A 67 -4.71 11.05 4.68
N PRO A 68 -6.02 11.10 4.99
CA PRO A 68 -6.67 12.27 5.61
C PRO A 68 -6.40 12.39 7.12
N GLY A 69 -5.94 11.31 7.77
CA GLY A 69 -6.04 11.15 9.22
C GLY A 69 -4.71 11.09 9.99
N SER A 70 -4.80 11.42 11.28
CA SER A 70 -3.70 11.41 12.24
C SER A 70 -3.47 10.06 12.92
N SER A 71 -4.06 8.96 12.43
CA SER A 71 -3.88 7.60 12.99
C SER A 71 -2.41 7.37 13.33
N LYS A 72 -2.06 7.42 14.63
CA LYS A 72 -0.64 7.52 15.03
C LYS A 72 0.05 6.18 14.93
N ASP A 73 -0.70 5.09 15.07
CA ASP A 73 -0.15 3.76 15.28
C ASP A 73 0.63 3.24 14.07
N CYS A 74 0.29 3.71 12.86
CA CYS A 74 0.97 3.35 11.63
C CYS A 74 1.86 4.43 11.03
N PHE A 75 1.86 5.66 11.55
CA PHE A 75 2.49 6.80 10.88
C PHE A 75 3.42 7.60 11.78
N LYS A 76 4.63 7.86 11.28
CA LYS A 76 5.70 8.53 12.03
C LYS A 76 5.72 10.03 11.82
N ALA A 77 5.97 10.47 10.59
CA ALA A 77 6.16 11.87 10.24
C ALA A 77 5.32 12.26 9.02
N THR A 78 4.85 13.50 9.00
CA THR A 78 4.31 14.13 7.79
C THR A 78 5.47 14.63 6.95
N VAL A 79 5.51 14.19 5.70
CA VAL A 79 6.51 14.61 4.71
C VAL A 79 5.99 15.81 3.93
N TYR A 80 4.69 15.82 3.63
CA TYR A 80 4.06 16.88 2.84
C TYR A 80 2.57 16.97 3.19
N GLU A 81 2.03 18.19 3.19
CA GLU A 81 0.61 18.47 3.36
C GLU A 81 -0.02 18.71 1.98
N VAL A 82 -1.08 17.97 1.68
CA VAL A 82 -1.77 18.03 0.40
C VAL A 82 -3.08 18.77 0.60
N GLU A 83 -3.21 19.91 -0.07
CA GLU A 83 -4.39 20.74 0.02
C GLU A 83 -5.59 20.09 -0.67
N MET A 84 -6.79 20.43 -0.21
CA MET A 84 -8.02 20.12 -0.95
C MET A 84 -7.93 20.68 -2.37
N LYS A 85 -8.57 20.00 -3.35
CA LYS A 85 -8.49 20.29 -4.79
C LYS A 85 -7.14 20.02 -5.45
N SER A 86 -6.14 19.55 -4.71
CA SER A 86 -4.94 18.98 -5.33
C SER A 86 -5.31 17.86 -6.29
N ARG A 87 -4.68 17.85 -7.46
CA ARG A 87 -4.90 16.84 -8.49
C ARG A 87 -3.91 15.70 -8.30
N LEU A 88 -4.40 14.49 -8.41
CA LEU A 88 -3.60 13.27 -8.44
C LEU A 88 -3.97 12.40 -9.63
N VAL A 89 -3.00 11.62 -10.10
CA VAL A 89 -3.17 10.66 -11.18
C VAL A 89 -2.75 9.30 -10.67
N ILE A 90 -3.56 8.27 -10.92
CA ILE A 90 -3.18 6.89 -10.65
C ILE A 90 -2.21 6.44 -11.73
N VAL A 91 -0.99 6.05 -11.34
CA VAL A 91 0.06 5.64 -12.27
C VAL A 91 0.30 4.13 -12.27
N ASP A 92 -0.09 3.44 -11.20
CA ASP A 92 0.08 2.00 -11.06
C ASP A 92 -0.91 1.46 -10.02
N VAL A 93 -1.24 0.18 -10.09
CA VAL A 93 -1.98 -0.58 -9.08
C VAL A 93 -1.18 -1.83 -8.78
N ARG A 94 -0.84 -2.02 -7.51
CA ARG A 94 0.02 -3.12 -7.05
C ARG A 94 -0.62 -3.85 -5.90
N ARG A 95 -0.37 -5.16 -5.83
CA ARG A 95 -0.65 -5.98 -4.66
C ARG A 95 0.65 -6.33 -3.96
N LYS A 96 0.80 -5.90 -2.70
CA LYS A 96 1.93 -6.27 -1.85
C LYS A 96 1.53 -7.40 -0.92
N GLY A 97 2.27 -8.50 -0.99
CA GLY A 97 2.10 -9.67 -0.11
C GLY A 97 3.03 -9.61 1.10
N TRP A 98 2.53 -10.10 2.24
CA TRP A 98 3.18 -9.98 3.53
C TRP A 98 3.05 -11.28 4.34
N GLY A 99 3.93 -12.25 4.06
CA GLY A 99 3.98 -13.51 4.81
C GLY A 99 2.61 -14.20 4.91
N SER A 100 2.21 -14.53 6.14
CA SER A 100 0.88 -15.07 6.46
C SER A 100 -0.15 -14.00 6.85
N ALA A 101 0.24 -12.72 6.92
CA ALA A 101 -0.66 -11.64 7.34
C ALA A 101 -1.59 -11.13 6.23
N GLY A 102 -1.35 -11.57 5.00
CA GLY A 102 -2.23 -11.30 3.87
C GLY A 102 -1.57 -10.41 2.82
N PHE A 103 -2.40 -9.66 2.10
CA PHE A 103 -1.94 -8.74 1.07
C PHE A 103 -2.71 -7.42 1.16
N CYS A 104 -2.05 -6.32 0.79
CA CYS A 104 -2.69 -5.03 0.63
C CYS A 104 -2.57 -4.59 -0.84
N PRO A 105 -3.68 -4.47 -1.58
CA PRO A 105 -3.69 -3.73 -2.84
C PRO A 105 -3.45 -2.25 -2.54
N GLN A 106 -2.72 -1.59 -3.43
CA GLN A 106 -2.37 -0.17 -3.32
C GLN A 106 -2.37 0.45 -4.71
N ALA A 107 -2.88 1.67 -4.83
CA ALA A 107 -2.63 2.50 -6.01
C ALA A 107 -1.36 3.32 -5.77
N VAL A 108 -0.49 3.41 -6.76
CA VAL A 108 0.59 4.39 -6.81
C VAL A 108 0.05 5.63 -7.47
N VAL A 109 0.33 6.78 -6.88
CA VAL A 109 -0.17 8.07 -7.37
C VAL A 109 0.95 9.08 -7.58
N SER A 110 0.74 9.92 -8.59
CA SER A 110 1.47 11.15 -8.80
C SER A 110 0.57 12.33 -8.41
N LEU A 111 1.10 13.32 -7.70
CA LEU A 111 0.40 14.55 -7.32
C LEU A 111 0.97 15.71 -8.13
N GLU A 112 0.09 16.52 -8.71
CA GLU A 112 0.52 17.68 -9.49
C GLU A 112 1.29 18.68 -8.62
N GLY A 113 2.48 19.10 -9.07
CA GLY A 113 3.33 20.03 -8.34
C GLY A 113 4.05 19.45 -7.11
N VAL A 114 3.92 18.15 -6.85
CA VAL A 114 4.58 17.47 -5.71
C VAL A 114 5.56 16.43 -6.24
N ASP A 115 6.85 16.68 -6.05
CA ASP A 115 7.91 15.71 -6.33
C ASP A 115 8.67 15.36 -5.04
N ILE A 116 8.73 14.07 -4.71
CA ILE A 116 9.49 13.54 -3.58
C ILE A 116 10.54 12.59 -4.17
N PRO A 117 11.81 13.01 -4.25
CA PRO A 117 12.83 12.28 -4.99
C PRO A 117 12.94 10.81 -4.59
N SER A 118 12.88 9.94 -5.60
CA SER A 118 13.07 8.48 -5.47
C SER A 118 12.08 7.79 -4.53
N ARG A 119 10.90 8.37 -4.26
CA ARG A 119 9.87 7.78 -3.40
C ARG A 119 8.51 7.82 -4.08
N GLU A 120 7.85 6.67 -4.09
CA GLU A 120 6.48 6.54 -4.56
C GLU A 120 5.48 6.84 -3.44
N ILE A 121 4.35 7.43 -3.82
CA ILE A 121 3.23 7.74 -2.95
C ILE A 121 2.13 6.70 -3.22
N PHE A 122 1.64 6.08 -2.15
CA PHE A 122 0.68 5.00 -2.21
C PHE A 122 -0.64 5.41 -1.55
N ILE A 123 -1.72 4.92 -2.14
CA ILE A 123 -3.06 4.91 -1.58
C ILE A 123 -3.37 3.48 -1.13
N PRO A 124 -3.65 3.22 0.15
CA PRO A 124 -4.06 1.91 0.63
C PRO A 124 -5.46 1.53 0.14
N LEU A 125 -5.60 0.31 -0.40
CA LEU A 125 -6.86 -0.25 -0.90
C LEU A 125 -7.14 -1.61 -0.24
N CYS A 126 -6.98 -1.72 1.08
CA CYS A 126 -7.03 -3.01 1.77
C CYS A 126 -7.87 -3.01 3.03
N LEU A 127 -8.43 -4.19 3.33
CA LEU A 127 -9.28 -4.47 4.48
C LEU A 127 -8.54 -4.51 5.82
N SER A 128 -7.26 -4.88 5.82
CA SER A 128 -6.49 -4.97 7.08
C SER A 128 -6.33 -3.61 7.76
N ALA A 129 -6.48 -2.52 6.98
CA ALA A 129 -6.36 -1.15 7.45
C ALA A 129 -7.59 -0.30 7.06
N VAL A 130 -8.80 -0.77 7.41
CA VAL A 130 -10.09 -0.14 7.07
C VAL A 130 -10.10 1.38 7.32
N GLN A 131 -9.52 1.81 8.44
CA GLN A 131 -9.48 3.20 8.90
C GLN A 131 -8.72 4.14 7.97
N ILE A 132 -7.85 3.62 7.11
CA ILE A 132 -7.07 4.39 6.12
C ILE A 132 -7.25 3.89 4.69
N SER A 133 -8.07 2.87 4.49
CA SER A 133 -8.39 2.34 3.15
C SER A 133 -9.25 3.33 2.38
N TRP A 134 -8.91 3.50 1.11
CA TRP A 134 -9.64 4.35 0.17
C TRP A 134 -10.73 3.58 -0.59
N LEU A 135 -10.87 2.27 -0.36
CA LEU A 135 -11.94 1.49 -0.98
C LEU A 135 -13.32 1.93 -0.47
N GLU A 136 -14.24 2.21 -1.39
CA GLU A 136 -15.66 2.41 -1.09
C GLU A 136 -16.32 1.10 -0.65
N ASP A 137 -16.04 0.00 -1.37
CA ASP A 137 -16.44 -1.35 -0.95
C ASP A 137 -15.28 -2.05 -0.22
N PRO A 138 -15.39 -2.26 1.11
CA PRO A 138 -14.37 -2.96 1.85
C PRO A 138 -14.21 -4.41 1.38
N LEU A 139 -15.25 -5.08 0.86
CA LEU A 139 -15.21 -6.50 0.52
C LEU A 139 -14.58 -6.83 -0.84
N TRP A 140 -13.91 -5.86 -1.47
CA TRP A 140 -13.24 -6.00 -2.77
C TRP A 140 -12.40 -7.28 -2.88
N GLN A 141 -12.49 -7.94 -4.03
CA GLN A 141 -11.65 -9.06 -4.43
C GLN A 141 -10.95 -8.77 -5.76
N ARG A 142 -9.85 -9.50 -6.03
CA ARG A 142 -9.20 -9.40 -7.34
C ARG A 142 -10.17 -9.88 -8.44
N GLY A 143 -10.29 -9.11 -9.51
CA GLY A 143 -11.33 -9.18 -10.53
C GLY A 143 -12.40 -8.09 -10.39
N ASP A 144 -12.60 -7.54 -9.18
CA ASP A 144 -13.64 -6.52 -8.95
C ASP A 144 -13.13 -5.12 -9.30
N GLU A 145 -14.05 -4.24 -9.69
CA GLU A 145 -13.77 -2.82 -9.86
C GLU A 145 -13.34 -2.18 -8.54
N ILE A 146 -12.25 -1.42 -8.56
CA ILE A 146 -11.84 -0.61 -7.42
C ILE A 146 -12.60 0.71 -7.50
N ARG A 147 -13.46 0.94 -6.52
CA ARG A 147 -14.17 2.22 -6.35
C ARG A 147 -13.56 2.99 -5.20
N LEU A 148 -13.12 4.21 -5.46
CA LEU A 148 -12.51 5.07 -4.44
C LEU A 148 -13.59 5.84 -3.68
N LYS A 149 -13.39 6.00 -2.38
CA LYS A 149 -14.25 6.79 -1.48
C LYS A 149 -14.37 8.22 -1.97
N LYS A 150 -15.61 8.65 -2.25
CA LYS A 150 -15.94 10.02 -2.69
C LYS A 150 -15.59 11.10 -1.68
N GLU A 151 -15.54 10.74 -0.39
CA GLU A 151 -15.06 11.62 0.69
C GLU A 151 -13.57 11.96 0.55
N TYR A 152 -12.79 11.15 -0.17
CA TYR A 152 -11.34 11.36 -0.33
C TYR A 152 -11.02 11.98 -1.68
N VAL A 153 -11.65 11.47 -2.75
CA VAL A 153 -11.40 11.89 -4.12
C VAL A 153 -12.66 11.84 -4.98
N LEU A 154 -12.71 12.73 -5.97
CA LEU A 154 -13.65 12.66 -7.09
C LEU A 154 -12.85 12.69 -8.40
N PRO A 155 -13.33 12.07 -9.48
CA PRO A 155 -12.71 12.23 -10.79
C PRO A 155 -12.55 13.72 -11.12
N CYS A 156 -11.44 14.11 -11.72
CA CYS A 156 -11.28 15.47 -12.21
C CYS A 156 -12.41 15.74 -13.22
N GLU A 157 -13.16 16.82 -13.03
CA GLU A 157 -14.01 17.31 -14.10
C GLU A 157 -13.07 17.69 -15.25
N PHE A 158 -13.34 17.19 -16.45
CA PHE A 158 -12.63 17.64 -17.65
C PHE A 158 -12.91 19.15 -17.75
N SER A 159 -11.98 19.94 -17.22
CA SER A 159 -11.93 21.36 -17.47
C SER A 159 -11.37 21.46 -18.89
N ASP A 160 -12.26 21.56 -19.88
CA ASP A 160 -11.90 21.99 -21.23
C ASP A 160 -11.17 23.35 -21.19
#